data_AF-A0A7C4ZQY7-F1
#
_entry.id   AF-A0A7C4ZQY7-F1
#
_cell.length_a   1.000
_cell.length_b   1.000
_cell.length_c   1.000
_cell.angle_alpha   90.00
_cell.angle_beta   90.00
_cell.angle_gamma   90.00
#
_symmetry.space_group_name_H-M   'P 1'
#
loop_
_entity.id
_entity.type
_entity.pdbx_description
1 polymer ?
#
loop_
_entity_poly.entity_id
_entity_poly.type
_entity_poly.pdbx_seq_one_letter_code
_entity_poly.pdbx_strand_id
1 'polypeptide(L)'
;MLSAIIKKRAYEFIFIFSIIFVLFALLFTQESLTRSVEIVDIKCPSKVKVGETFPVNIVFRTHGFNLIAVVQAYVSTGQAGQIGPYERTMVYMQNPGTSNITLSISEPFVVTKVDVIIEFLSPNGQGLATRTVTIEVET
;
A
#
# COMPACT_ATOMS: atom_id res chain seq x y z
N MET A 1 -19.85 -51.76 5.26
CA MET A 1 -18.60 -51.25 4.64
C MET A 1 -18.85 -50.17 3.58
N LEU A 2 -19.73 -50.38 2.60
CA LEU A 2 -20.01 -49.41 1.52
C LEU A 2 -20.43 -48.00 2.01
N SER A 3 -21.28 -47.92 3.05
CA SER A 3 -21.73 -46.64 3.63
C SER A 3 -20.60 -45.82 4.25
N ALA A 4 -19.60 -46.47 4.87
CA ALA A 4 -18.47 -45.77 5.47
C ALA A 4 -17.52 -45.18 4.41
N ILE A 5 -17.36 -45.87 3.28
CA ILE A 5 -16.56 -45.42 2.14
C ILE A 5 -17.23 -44.19 1.49
N ILE A 6 -18.54 -44.24 1.28
CA ILE A 6 -19.30 -43.11 0.70
C ILE A 6 -19.27 -41.89 1.61
N LYS A 7 -19.47 -42.07 2.93
CA LYS A 7 -19.35 -40.97 3.91
C LYS A 7 -17.95 -40.35 3.89
N LYS A 8 -16.89 -41.17 3.90
CA LYS A 8 -15.50 -40.69 3.83
C LYS A 8 -15.24 -39.85 2.57
N ARG A 9 -15.69 -40.32 1.40
CA ARG A 9 -15.56 -39.58 0.13
C ARG A 9 -16.35 -38.29 0.11
N ALA A 10 -17.54 -38.27 0.72
CA ALA A 10 -18.34 -37.05 0.86
C ALA A 10 -17.64 -36.00 1.74
N TYR A 11 -17.02 -36.41 2.86
CA TYR A 11 -16.23 -35.51 3.70
C TYR A 11 -15.00 -34.95 2.97
N GLU A 12 -14.28 -35.80 2.23
CA GLU A 12 -13.15 -35.36 1.39
C GLU A 12 -13.59 -34.31 0.37
N PHE A 13 -14.74 -34.52 -0.29
CA PHE A 13 -15.30 -33.58 -1.25
C PHE A 13 -15.72 -32.25 -0.62
N ILE A 14 -16.44 -32.28 0.51
CA ILE A 14 -16.86 -31.07 1.24
C ILE A 14 -15.62 -30.29 1.71
N PHE A 15 -14.61 -30.98 2.21
CA PHE A 15 -13.37 -30.35 2.67
C PHE A 15 -12.65 -29.64 1.52
N ILE A 16 -12.44 -30.31 0.39
CA ILE A 16 -11.81 -29.69 -0.79
C ILE A 16 -12.66 -28.53 -1.31
N PHE A 17 -13.98 -28.70 -1.42
CA PHE A 17 -14.88 -27.64 -1.87
C PHE A 17 -14.84 -26.41 -0.95
N SER A 18 -14.80 -26.62 0.37
CA SER A 18 -14.70 -25.54 1.35
C SER A 18 -13.37 -24.78 1.23
N ILE A 19 -12.26 -25.47 0.99
CA ILE A 19 -10.96 -24.82 0.75
C ILE A 19 -11.02 -23.98 -0.53
N ILE A 20 -11.55 -24.52 -1.62
CA ILE A 20 -11.67 -23.81 -2.90
C ILE A 20 -12.57 -22.57 -2.74
N PHE A 21 -13.72 -22.71 -2.06
CA PHE A 21 -14.63 -21.60 -1.82
C PHE A 21 -13.97 -20.49 -0.98
N VAL A 22 -13.24 -20.85 0.08
CA VAL A 22 -12.50 -19.89 0.90
C VAL A 22 -11.41 -19.18 0.08
N LEU A 23 -10.66 -19.91 -0.76
CA LEU A 23 -9.65 -19.32 -1.64
C LEU A 23 -10.26 -18.36 -2.65
N PHE A 24 -11.37 -18.72 -3.29
CA PHE A 24 -12.08 -17.82 -4.20
C PHE A 24 -12.61 -16.57 -3.48
N ALA A 25 -13.17 -16.71 -2.28
CA ALA A 25 -13.64 -15.57 -1.49
C ALA A 25 -12.48 -14.62 -1.11
N LEU A 26 -11.31 -15.17 -0.75
CA LEU A 26 -10.10 -14.39 -0.47
C LEU A 26 -9.59 -13.63 -1.71
N LEU A 27 -9.62 -14.26 -2.89
CA LEU A 27 -9.22 -13.62 -4.14
C LEU A 27 -10.16 -12.46 -4.50
N PHE A 28 -11.48 -12.68 -4.43
CA PHE A 28 -12.48 -11.63 -4.72
C PHE A 28 -12.38 -10.45 -3.74
N THR A 29 -12.12 -10.71 -2.47
CA THR A 29 -11.98 -9.64 -1.46
C THR A 29 -10.71 -8.81 -1.70
N GLN A 30 -9.59 -9.42 -2.09
CA GLN A 30 -8.36 -8.69 -2.41
C GLN A 30 -8.47 -7.83 -3.68
N GLU A 31 -9.08 -8.34 -4.75
CA GLU A 31 -9.30 -7.55 -5.98
C GLU A 31 -10.25 -6.37 -5.76
N SER A 32 -11.28 -6.54 -4.92
CA SER A 32 -12.20 -5.46 -4.57
C SER A 32 -11.51 -4.36 -3.75
N LEU A 33 -10.67 -4.73 -2.79
CA LEU A 33 -9.95 -3.78 -1.93
C LEU A 33 -8.89 -2.98 -2.70
N THR A 34 -8.15 -3.61 -3.60
CA THR A 34 -7.14 -2.92 -4.43
C THR A 34 -7.74 -1.92 -5.42
N ARG A 35 -8.98 -2.14 -5.89
CA ARG A 35 -9.74 -1.18 -6.72
C ARG A 35 -10.41 -0.07 -5.91
N SER A 36 -10.54 -0.23 -4.60
CA SER A 36 -11.24 0.72 -3.74
C SER A 36 -10.42 1.96 -3.38
N VAL A 37 -9.12 1.99 -3.73
CA VAL A 37 -8.22 3.14 -3.52
C VAL A 37 -7.53 3.56 -4.81
N GLU A 38 -7.60 4.86 -5.07
CA GLU A 38 -6.92 5.56 -6.15
C GLU A 38 -5.88 6.52 -5.56
N ILE A 39 -4.64 6.50 -6.09
CA ILE A 39 -3.67 7.56 -5.85
C ILE A 39 -3.99 8.63 -6.90
N VAL A 40 -4.58 9.73 -6.46
CA VAL A 40 -5.08 10.80 -7.34
C VAL A 40 -3.92 11.67 -7.83
N ASP A 41 -3.01 11.99 -6.92
CA ASP A 41 -1.89 12.87 -7.20
C ASP A 41 -0.72 12.53 -6.27
N ILE A 42 0.49 12.68 -6.80
CA ILE A 42 1.72 12.58 -6.03
C ILE A 42 2.70 13.63 -6.53
N LYS A 43 3.09 14.52 -5.62
CA LYS A 43 3.93 15.68 -5.95
C LYS A 43 5.16 15.69 -5.07
N CYS A 44 6.30 15.75 -5.74
CA CYS A 44 7.59 16.08 -5.17
C CYS A 44 8.14 17.31 -5.91
N PRO A 45 8.81 18.25 -5.23
CA PRO A 45 9.51 19.35 -5.88
C PRO A 45 10.52 18.80 -6.89
N SER A 46 10.52 19.35 -8.10
CA SER A 46 11.46 18.91 -9.14
C SER A 46 12.90 19.25 -8.79
N LYS A 47 13.16 20.33 -8.05
CA LYS A 47 14.49 20.74 -7.61
C LYS A 47 14.55 20.80 -6.10
N VAL A 48 15.31 19.90 -5.51
CA VAL A 48 15.56 19.86 -4.06
C VAL A 48 16.96 20.41 -3.79
N LYS A 49 17.05 21.48 -3.01
CA LYS A 49 18.34 22.00 -2.57
C LYS A 49 18.88 21.16 -1.42
N VAL A 50 20.19 20.98 -1.45
CA VAL A 50 20.94 20.28 -0.40
C VAL A 50 20.72 20.95 0.95
N GLY A 51 20.32 20.18 1.96
CA GLY A 51 20.10 20.66 3.32
C GLY A 51 18.78 21.41 3.54
N GLU A 52 17.95 21.59 2.51
CA GLU A 52 16.60 22.13 2.67
C GLU A 52 15.58 21.00 2.87
N THR A 53 14.61 21.23 3.76
CA THR A 53 13.47 20.33 3.92
C THR A 53 12.49 20.54 2.77
N PHE A 54 12.07 19.45 2.13
CA PHE A 54 11.11 19.47 1.03
C PHE A 54 9.93 18.53 1.30
N PRO A 55 8.71 18.90 0.87
CA PRO A 55 7.52 18.09 1.09
C PRO A 55 7.27 17.10 -0.04
N VAL A 56 6.84 15.89 0.29
CA VAL A 56 6.23 14.93 -0.65
C VAL A 56 4.75 14.83 -0.31
N ASN A 57 3.89 15.31 -1.21
CA ASN A 57 2.45 15.35 -1.01
C ASN A 57 1.79 14.22 -1.81
N ILE A 58 0.93 13.44 -1.15
CA ILE A 58 0.22 12.33 -1.77
C ILE A 58 -1.26 12.45 -1.45
N VAL A 59 -2.08 12.46 -2.50
CA VAL A 59 -3.54 12.55 -2.41
C VAL A 59 -4.15 11.21 -2.78
N PHE A 60 -4.96 10.69 -1.86
CA PHE A 60 -5.67 9.43 -2.01
C PHE A 60 -7.16 9.67 -2.14
N ARG A 61 -7.83 8.84 -2.91
CA ARG A 61 -9.29 8.76 -2.96
C ARG A 61 -9.73 7.34 -2.65
N THR A 62 -10.74 7.23 -1.78
CA THR A 62 -11.30 5.95 -1.35
C THR A 62 -12.78 5.87 -1.73
N HIS A 63 -13.19 4.74 -2.30
CA HIS A 63 -14.52 4.56 -2.91
C HIS A 63 -15.37 3.42 -2.34
N GLY A 64 -14.76 2.45 -1.65
CA GLY A 64 -15.44 1.19 -1.29
C GLY A 64 -15.54 0.90 0.20
N PHE A 65 -14.47 1.13 0.96
CA PHE A 65 -14.37 0.73 2.36
C PHE A 65 -13.52 1.73 3.13
N ASN A 66 -13.67 1.77 4.46
CA ASN A 66 -12.72 2.51 5.29
C ASN A 66 -11.40 1.73 5.37
N LEU A 67 -10.29 2.44 5.33
CA LEU A 67 -8.95 1.85 5.24
C LEU A 67 -7.96 2.72 6.01
N ILE A 68 -6.77 2.20 6.23
CA ILE A 68 -5.63 2.96 6.74
C ILE A 68 -4.58 2.98 5.64
N ALA A 69 -4.13 4.16 5.22
CA ALA A 69 -2.93 4.26 4.39
C ALA A 69 -1.75 4.59 5.29
N VAL A 70 -0.71 3.78 5.21
CA VAL A 70 0.58 3.98 5.86
C VAL A 70 1.59 4.31 4.78
N VAL A 71 2.16 5.51 4.84
CA VAL A 71 3.04 6.03 3.81
C VAL A 71 4.44 6.20 4.39
N GLN A 72 5.42 5.73 3.64
CA GLN A 72 6.84 5.84 3.95
C GLN A 72 7.56 6.37 2.72
N ALA A 73 8.55 7.24 2.92
CA ALA A 73 9.42 7.69 1.85
C ALA A 73 10.86 7.26 2.10
N TYR A 74 11.51 6.87 1.00
CA TYR A 74 12.92 6.57 0.89
C TYR A 74 13.48 7.48 -0.20
N VAL A 75 14.75 7.87 -0.07
CA VAL A 75 15.42 8.65 -1.10
C VAL A 75 16.68 7.94 -1.55
N SER A 76 17.01 8.09 -2.82
CA SER A 76 18.32 7.68 -3.33
C SER A 76 19.12 8.94 -3.63
N THR A 77 20.40 8.89 -3.27
CA THR A 77 21.35 9.97 -3.55
C THR A 77 22.37 9.49 -4.58
N GLY A 78 23.06 10.42 -5.25
CA GLY A 78 24.11 10.04 -6.20
C GLY A 78 25.33 9.37 -5.57
N GLN A 79 25.47 9.40 -4.23
CA GLN A 79 26.66 8.95 -3.51
C GLN A 79 26.42 7.77 -2.56
N ALA A 80 25.20 7.63 -2.05
CA ALA A 80 24.76 6.53 -1.21
C ALA A 80 23.51 5.91 -1.82
N GLY A 81 23.33 4.59 -1.61
CA GLY A 81 22.14 3.86 -2.06
C GLY A 81 20.84 4.41 -1.45
N GLN A 82 19.78 3.61 -1.44
CA GLN A 82 18.52 4.03 -0.85
C GLN A 82 18.69 4.30 0.66
N ILE A 83 18.33 5.50 1.10
CA ILE A 83 18.32 5.97 2.49
C ILE A 83 16.86 6.12 2.94
N GLY A 84 16.56 5.74 4.18
CA GLY A 84 15.22 5.82 4.77
C GLY A 84 14.85 4.58 5.61
N PRO A 85 13.59 4.50 6.10
CA PRO A 85 12.51 5.46 5.88
C PRO A 85 12.69 6.75 6.68
N TYR A 86 12.38 7.90 6.09
CA TYR A 86 12.48 9.21 6.76
C TYR A 86 11.35 9.47 7.74
N GLU A 87 10.13 9.24 7.25
CA GLU A 87 8.92 9.48 8.01
C GLU A 87 7.90 8.40 7.64
N ARG A 88 7.20 7.90 8.65
CA ARG A 88 6.10 6.93 8.51
C ARG A 88 4.83 7.57 9.03
N THR A 89 3.95 7.95 8.12
CA THR A 89 2.70 8.63 8.45
C THR A 89 1.51 7.73 8.13
N MET A 90 0.56 7.67 9.05
CA MET A 90 -0.69 6.94 8.87
C MET A 90 -1.88 7.89 8.75
N VAL A 91 -2.80 7.60 7.83
CA VAL A 91 -4.08 8.30 7.74
C VAL A 91 -5.21 7.30 7.68
N TYR A 92 -6.24 7.54 8.49
CA TYR A 92 -7.50 6.82 8.37
C TYR A 92 -8.32 7.44 7.22
N MET A 93 -8.60 6.63 6.20
CA MET A 93 -9.38 7.05 5.03
C MET A 93 -10.82 6.61 5.22
N GLN A 94 -11.72 7.59 5.34
CA GLN A 94 -13.17 7.36 5.41
C GLN A 94 -13.75 7.25 4.00
N ASN A 95 -14.63 6.29 3.78
CA ASN A 95 -15.34 6.10 2.52
C ASN A 95 -16.71 6.79 2.51
N PRO A 96 -17.09 7.50 1.43
CA PRO A 96 -16.21 8.03 0.37
C PRO A 96 -15.45 9.25 0.87
N GLY A 97 -14.19 9.39 0.44
CA GLY A 97 -13.35 10.47 0.94
C GLY A 97 -12.07 10.66 0.15
N THR A 98 -11.50 11.86 0.30
CA THR A 98 -10.18 12.22 -0.18
C THR A 98 -9.31 12.56 1.03
N SER A 99 -8.14 11.93 1.11
CA SER A 99 -7.18 12.16 2.19
C SER A 99 -5.86 12.64 1.60
N ASN A 100 -5.16 13.50 2.31
CA ASN A 100 -3.85 14.01 1.93
C ASN A 100 -2.82 13.63 3.00
N ILE A 101 -1.64 13.18 2.57
CA ILE A 101 -0.47 12.99 3.42
C ILE A 101 0.66 13.84 2.85
N THR A 102 1.30 14.59 3.75
CA THR A 102 2.54 15.30 3.47
C THR A 102 3.65 14.66 4.30
N LEU A 103 4.71 14.20 3.63
CA LEU A 103 5.96 13.78 4.28
C LEU A 103 6.98 14.91 4.15
N SER A 104 7.74 15.19 5.21
CA SER A 104 8.78 16.22 5.19
C SER A 104 10.15 15.57 5.21
N ILE A 105 10.88 15.67 4.11
CA ILE A 105 12.18 15.00 3.94
C ILE A 105 13.28 16.07 3.95
N SER A 106 14.38 15.81 4.63
CA SER A 106 15.54 16.70 4.69
C SER A 106 16.81 15.88 4.54
N GLU A 107 17.63 16.20 3.55
CA GLU A 107 18.88 15.49 3.28
C GLU A 107 20.04 16.46 2.99
N PRO A 108 21.21 16.28 3.63
CA PRO A 108 22.42 17.03 3.30
C PRO A 108 23.10 16.61 1.98
N PHE A 109 22.42 15.85 1.10
CA PHE A 109 22.93 15.43 -0.20
C PHE A 109 21.97 15.75 -1.34
N VAL A 110 22.48 15.66 -2.57
CA VAL A 110 21.64 15.78 -3.78
C VAL A 110 20.76 14.54 -3.89
N VAL A 111 19.46 14.75 -3.74
CA VAL A 111 18.40 13.75 -3.93
C VAL A 111 18.19 13.56 -5.44
N THR A 112 18.31 12.33 -5.93
CA THR A 112 18.09 12.01 -7.35
C THR A 112 16.78 11.27 -7.56
N LYS A 113 16.34 10.48 -6.58
CA LYS A 113 15.08 9.73 -6.62
C LYS A 113 14.42 9.70 -5.25
N VAL A 114 13.09 9.69 -5.25
CA VAL A 114 12.26 9.47 -4.06
C VAL A 114 11.34 8.30 -4.33
N ASP A 115 11.48 7.23 -3.54
CA ASP A 115 10.59 6.08 -3.55
C ASP A 115 9.58 6.21 -2.41
N VAL A 116 8.31 6.32 -2.75
CA VAL A 116 7.21 6.38 -1.79
C VAL A 116 6.55 5.01 -1.73
N ILE A 117 6.64 4.36 -0.58
CA ILE A 117 5.96 3.09 -0.30
C ILE A 117 4.67 3.39 0.46
N ILE A 118 3.55 2.92 -0.08
CA ILE A 118 2.21 3.10 0.47
C ILE A 118 1.65 1.72 0.78
N GLU A 119 1.43 1.44 2.05
CA GLU A 119 0.76 0.23 2.53
C GLU A 119 -0.70 0.57 2.87
N PHE A 120 -1.63 -0.14 2.24
CA PHE A 120 -3.04 -0.08 2.59
C PHE A 120 -3.36 -1.20 3.57
N LEU A 121 -3.86 -0.82 4.74
CA LEU A 121 -4.34 -1.73 5.76
C LEU A 121 -5.86 -1.61 5.88
N SER A 122 -6.51 -2.69 6.27
CA SER A 122 -7.91 -2.63 6.71
C SER A 122 -8.03 -1.95 8.07
N PRO A 123 -9.24 -1.58 8.54
CA PRO A 123 -9.42 -0.90 9.83
C PRO A 123 -8.93 -1.70 11.04
N ASN A 124 -8.74 -3.01 10.91
CA ASN A 124 -8.20 -3.87 11.97
C ASN A 124 -6.66 -4.02 11.90
N GLY A 125 -5.99 -3.33 10.97
CA GLY A 125 -4.54 -3.37 10.79
C GLY A 125 -4.01 -4.47 9.87
N GLN A 126 -4.85 -5.32 9.28
CA GLN A 126 -4.39 -6.33 8.31
C GLN A 126 -3.94 -5.67 6.99
N GLY A 127 -2.74 -6.03 6.53
CA GLY A 127 -2.20 -5.59 5.24
C GLY A 127 -3.02 -6.09 4.06
N LEU A 128 -3.42 -5.16 3.19
CA LEU A 128 -4.26 -5.43 2.03
C LEU A 128 -3.48 -5.33 0.73
N ALA A 129 -2.68 -4.26 0.58
CA ALA A 129 -1.90 -4.02 -0.61
C ALA A 129 -0.74 -3.08 -0.31
N THR A 130 0.34 -3.20 -1.07
CA THR A 130 1.46 -2.25 -1.05
C THR A 130 1.65 -1.71 -2.46
N ARG A 131 1.84 -0.39 -2.57
CA ARG A 131 2.19 0.29 -3.82
C ARG A 131 3.46 1.07 -3.61
N THR A 132 4.35 1.01 -4.59
CA THR A 132 5.56 1.83 -4.62
C THR A 132 5.45 2.80 -5.77
N VAL A 133 5.72 4.07 -5.51
CA VAL A 133 5.79 5.11 -6.53
C VAL A 133 7.17 5.73 -6.49
N THR A 134 7.88 5.63 -7.60
CA THR A 134 9.20 6.25 -7.77
C THR A 134 9.05 7.58 -8.47
N ILE A 135 9.66 8.62 -7.89
CA ILE A 135 9.67 9.98 -8.42
C ILE A 135 11.13 10.33 -8.71
N GLU A 136 11.44 10.65 -9.97
CA GLU A 136 12.74 11.19 -10.34
C GLU A 136 12.76 12.69 -10.03
N VAL A 137 13.82 13.13 -9.36
CA VAL A 137 14.02 14.54 -8.98
C VAL A 137 15.03 15.13 -9.97
N GLU A 138 14.66 16.21 -10.65
CA GLU A 138 15.56 16.93 -11.55
C GLU A 138 16.64 17.64 -10.71
N THR A 139 17.88 17.19 -10.86
CA THR A 139 19.05 17.83 -10.23
C THR A 139 19.37 19.18 -10.83
#